data_AF-A0A1G2N761-F1
#
_entry.id   AF-A0A1G2N761-F1
#
_cell.length_a   1.000
_cell.length_b   1.000
_cell.length_c   1.000
_cell.angle_alpha   90.00
_cell.angle_beta   90.00
_cell.angle_gamma   90.00
#
_symmetry.space_group_name_H-M   'P 1'
#
loop_
_entity.id
_entity.type
_entity.pdbx_description
1 polymer ?
#
loop_
_entity_poly.entity_id
_entity_poly.type
_entity_poly.pdbx_seq_one_letter_code
_entity_poly.pdbx_strand_id
1 'polypeptide(L)'
;MHNLLPHNERQVVKREAFLRKVAVCEGLAFFVFFIAIVFLLPAFFYSSIRDKFLATEQTEAKKESELEGGDIGTELARAEKQARLILAEKAAVSHTDLVNTISKLSPAGVRIVSFVFNKEDGGRVPTVISGIASTRDALVKFENNLKGSDQFESVLLPIGVFAEESDLSFTITFSYKII
;
A
#
# COMPACT_ATOMS: atom_id res chain seq x y z
N MET A 1 -28.51 -25.02 60.32
CA MET A 1 -28.16 -24.10 59.22
C MET A 1 -29.29 -23.09 59.09
N HIS A 2 -29.19 -21.99 59.83
CA HIS A 2 -30.26 -21.01 59.97
C HIS A 2 -30.07 -19.93 58.90
N ASN A 3 -31.12 -19.72 58.09
CA ASN A 3 -31.16 -18.74 57.03
C ASN A 3 -31.23 -17.32 57.64
N LEU A 4 -30.08 -16.64 57.71
CA LEU A 4 -29.88 -15.39 58.48
C LEU A 4 -30.03 -14.09 57.67
N LEU A 5 -30.54 -14.15 56.43
CA LEU A 5 -30.82 -12.94 55.66
C LEU A 5 -32.33 -12.64 55.72
N PRO A 6 -32.76 -11.58 56.44
CA PRO A 6 -34.15 -11.16 56.47
C PRO A 6 -34.62 -10.85 55.05
N HIS A 7 -35.90 -11.11 54.76
CA HIS A 7 -36.46 -11.08 53.39
C HIS A 7 -36.23 -9.74 52.65
N ASN A 8 -36.08 -8.64 53.40
CA ASN A 8 -35.77 -7.31 52.87
C ASN A 8 -34.33 -7.16 52.35
N GLU A 9 -33.34 -7.79 52.97
CA GLU A 9 -31.93 -7.65 52.57
C GLU A 9 -31.56 -8.53 51.39
N ARG A 10 -32.29 -9.62 51.15
CA ARG A 10 -32.11 -10.48 49.98
C ARG A 10 -32.34 -9.74 48.65
N GLN A 11 -33.23 -8.76 48.64
CA GLN A 11 -33.52 -7.97 47.44
C GLN A 11 -32.42 -6.94 47.18
N VAL A 12 -31.86 -6.33 48.22
CA VAL A 12 -30.74 -5.40 48.11
C VAL A 12 -29.51 -6.12 47.56
N VAL A 13 -29.17 -7.29 48.10
CA VAL A 13 -28.02 -8.09 47.63
C VAL A 13 -28.20 -8.55 46.18
N LYS A 14 -29.42 -8.96 45.79
CA LYS A 14 -29.72 -9.32 44.38
C LYS A 14 -29.62 -8.11 43.44
N ARG A 15 -30.09 -6.95 43.88
CA ARG A 15 -30.06 -5.70 43.10
C ARG A 15 -28.64 -5.20 42.93
N GLU A 16 -27.82 -5.27 43.97
CA GLU A 16 -26.41 -4.89 43.93
C GLU A 16 -25.58 -5.83 43.04
N ALA A 17 -25.84 -7.14 43.11
CA ALA A 17 -25.22 -8.12 42.21
C ALA A 17 -25.66 -7.91 40.74
N PHE A 18 -26.92 -7.53 40.50
CA PHE A 18 -27.40 -7.19 39.17
C PHE A 18 -26.77 -5.89 38.65
N LEU A 19 -26.71 -4.84 39.47
CA LEU A 19 -26.06 -3.58 39.12
C LEU A 19 -24.57 -3.77 38.81
N ARG A 20 -23.87 -4.61 39.57
CA ARG A 20 -22.46 -4.95 39.29
C ARG A 20 -22.30 -5.65 37.94
N LYS A 21 -23.21 -6.58 37.60
CA LYS A 21 -23.22 -7.25 36.30
C LYS A 21 -23.52 -6.29 35.15
N VAL A 22 -24.49 -5.39 35.34
CA VAL A 22 -24.83 -4.36 34.34
C VAL A 22 -23.65 -3.42 34.12
N ALA A 23 -23.00 -2.94 35.18
CA ALA A 23 -21.83 -2.08 35.07
C ALA A 23 -20.66 -2.73 34.31
N VAL A 24 -20.41 -4.03 34.56
CA VAL A 24 -19.38 -4.79 33.83
C VAL A 24 -19.77 -5.00 32.37
N CYS A 25 -21.04 -5.32 32.08
CA CYS A 25 -21.53 -5.47 30.71
C CYS A 25 -21.47 -4.15 29.94
N GLU A 26 -21.85 -3.02 30.55
CA GLU A 26 -21.75 -1.70 29.92
C GLU A 26 -20.30 -1.31 29.66
N GLY A 27 -19.40 -1.53 30.62
CA GLY A 27 -17.97 -1.28 30.42
C GLY A 27 -17.38 -2.10 29.27
N LEU A 28 -17.76 -3.39 29.18
CA LEU A 28 -17.34 -4.26 28.08
C LEU A 28 -17.91 -3.78 26.74
N ALA A 29 -19.19 -3.42 26.68
CA ALA A 29 -19.83 -2.91 25.48
C ALA A 29 -19.17 -1.62 24.99
N PHE A 30 -18.83 -0.71 25.91
CA PHE A 30 -18.14 0.55 25.61
C PHE A 30 -16.75 0.30 25.02
N PHE A 31 -16.01 -0.66 25.57
CA PHE A 31 -14.69 -1.03 25.08
C PHE A 31 -14.72 -1.60 23.65
N VAL A 32 -15.69 -2.49 23.36
CA VAL A 32 -15.90 -3.03 22.01
C VAL A 32 -16.25 -1.91 21.02
N PHE A 33 -17.09 -0.96 21.44
CA PHE A 33 -17.46 0.19 20.61
C PHE A 33 -16.25 1.09 20.31
N PHE A 34 -15.39 1.29 21.31
CA PHE A 34 -14.17 2.08 21.16
C PHE A 34 -13.21 1.44 20.15
N ILE A 35 -13.01 0.11 20.25
CA ILE A 35 -12.20 -0.63 19.27
C ILE A 35 -12.79 -0.52 17.87
N ALA A 36 -14.11 -0.62 17.73
CA ALA A 36 -14.77 -0.49 16.43
C ALA A 36 -14.51 0.89 15.80
N ILE A 37 -14.58 1.98 16.58
CA ILE A 37 -14.28 3.34 16.10
C ILE A 37 -12.82 3.45 15.65
N VAL A 38 -11.88 2.94 16.45
CA VAL A 38 -10.44 2.97 16.12
C VAL A 38 -10.16 2.21 14.83
N PHE A 39 -10.83 1.08 14.59
CA PHE A 39 -10.69 0.30 13.36
C PHE A 39 -11.41 0.92 12.15
N LEU A 40 -12.44 1.73 12.37
CA LEU A 40 -13.16 2.43 11.30
C LEU A 40 -12.36 3.61 10.73
N LEU A 41 -11.51 4.25 11.54
CA LEU A 41 -10.66 5.36 11.10
C LEU A 41 -9.78 5.02 9.88
N PRO A 42 -8.95 3.95 9.89
CA PRO A 42 -8.15 3.60 8.73
C PRO A 42 -9.01 3.19 7.53
N ALA A 43 -10.19 2.58 7.74
CA ALA A 43 -11.12 2.25 6.67
C ALA A 43 -11.70 3.52 5.99
N PHE A 44 -12.00 4.56 6.75
CA PHE A 44 -12.48 5.84 6.23
C PHE A 44 -11.40 6.62 5.48
N PHE A 45 -10.17 6.63 6.00
CA PHE A 45 -9.02 7.20 5.31
C PHE A 45 -8.74 6.50 3.99
N TYR A 46 -8.83 5.16 3.95
CA TYR A 46 -8.62 4.39 2.73
C TYR A 46 -9.67 4.69 1.65
N SER A 47 -10.94 4.87 2.03
CA SER A 47 -12.01 5.21 1.08
C SER A 47 -11.88 6.64 0.54
N SER A 48 -11.54 7.62 1.38
CA SER A 48 -11.44 9.04 0.98
C SER A 48 -10.26 9.31 0.03
N ILE A 49 -9.18 8.52 0.11
CA ILE A 49 -8.03 8.63 -0.79
C ILE A 49 -8.39 8.12 -2.21
N ARG A 50 -9.35 7.19 -2.31
CA ARG A 50 -9.80 6.62 -3.58
C ARG A 50 -10.67 7.59 -4.39
N ASP A 51 -11.47 8.42 -3.73
CA ASP A 51 -12.35 9.38 -4.40
C ASP A 51 -11.62 10.61 -4.94
N LYS A 52 -10.53 11.05 -4.29
CA LYS A 52 -9.72 12.17 -4.78
C LYS A 52 -8.93 11.84 -6.04
N PHE A 53 -8.58 10.57 -6.28
CA PHE A 53 -7.95 10.14 -7.53
C PHE A 53 -8.95 9.98 -8.68
N LEU A 54 -10.21 9.65 -8.39
CA LEU A 54 -11.26 9.47 -9.41
C LEU A 54 -11.97 10.78 -9.79
N ALA A 55 -12.08 11.74 -8.86
CA ALA A 55 -12.77 13.00 -9.12
C ALA A 55 -11.98 13.93 -10.05
N THR A 56 -10.63 13.90 -10.01
CA THR A 56 -9.80 14.74 -10.89
C THR A 56 -9.82 14.23 -12.33
N GLU A 57 -9.83 12.90 -12.56
CA GLU A 57 -9.98 12.34 -13.91
C GLU A 57 -11.40 12.53 -14.47
N GLN A 58 -12.44 12.54 -13.63
CA GLN A 58 -13.81 12.75 -14.12
C GLN A 58 -14.11 14.19 -14.53
N THR A 59 -13.49 15.21 -13.91
CA THR A 59 -13.72 16.61 -14.31
C THR A 59 -13.04 16.98 -15.62
N GLU A 60 -11.95 16.30 -15.98
CA GLU A 60 -11.29 16.49 -17.28
C GLU A 60 -12.03 15.71 -18.38
N ALA A 61 -12.45 14.47 -18.10
CA ALA A 61 -13.21 13.66 -19.06
C ALA A 61 -14.62 14.20 -19.37
N LYS A 62 -15.29 14.87 -18.41
CA LYS A 62 -16.64 15.44 -18.65
C LYS A 62 -16.62 16.72 -19.47
N LYS A 63 -15.54 17.51 -19.41
CA LYS A 63 -15.40 18.73 -20.22
C LYS A 63 -15.10 18.42 -21.69
N GLU A 64 -14.47 17.30 -21.96
CA GLU A 64 -14.17 16.83 -23.32
C GLU A 64 -15.37 16.09 -23.95
N SER A 65 -16.14 15.35 -23.13
CA SER A 65 -17.29 14.57 -23.58
C SER A 65 -18.55 15.38 -23.96
N GLU A 66 -18.62 16.68 -23.66
CA GLU A 66 -19.76 17.53 -24.03
C GLU A 66 -19.54 18.23 -25.40
N LEU A 67 -18.33 18.12 -25.98
CA LEU A 67 -17.95 18.75 -27.24
C LEU A 67 -18.00 17.81 -28.46
N GLU A 68 -18.01 16.49 -28.28
CA GLU A 68 -18.09 15.53 -29.38
C GLU A 68 -19.30 14.60 -29.25
N GLY A 69 -20.13 14.65 -30.30
CA GLY A 69 -21.46 14.10 -30.31
C GLY A 69 -21.57 12.59 -30.12
N GLY A 70 -22.68 12.22 -29.47
CA GLY A 70 -23.51 11.05 -29.78
C GLY A 70 -22.85 9.68 -29.71
N ASP A 71 -23.13 8.95 -28.61
CA ASP A 71 -23.28 7.49 -28.40
C ASP A 71 -22.20 6.51 -28.94
N ILE A 72 -21.56 6.81 -30.05
CA ILE A 72 -20.43 6.09 -30.63
C ILE A 72 -19.14 6.37 -29.85
N GLY A 73 -18.94 7.60 -29.37
CA GLY A 73 -17.78 7.96 -28.55
C GLY A 73 -17.72 7.21 -27.21
N THR A 74 -18.88 6.93 -26.61
CA THR A 74 -18.96 6.19 -25.34
C THR A 74 -18.69 4.70 -25.52
N GLU A 75 -19.14 4.10 -26.62
CA GLU A 75 -18.87 2.70 -26.92
C GLU A 75 -17.43 2.49 -27.42
N LEU A 76 -16.89 3.44 -28.19
CA LEU A 76 -15.47 3.43 -28.57
C LEU A 76 -14.56 3.62 -27.35
N ALA A 77 -14.89 4.55 -26.45
CA ALA A 77 -14.15 4.73 -25.18
C ALA A 77 -14.24 3.49 -24.27
N ARG A 78 -15.37 2.78 -24.26
CA ARG A 78 -15.51 1.49 -23.55
C ARG A 78 -14.67 0.39 -24.19
N ALA A 79 -14.70 0.28 -25.52
CA ALA A 79 -13.91 -0.69 -26.27
C ALA A 79 -12.40 -0.42 -26.12
N GLU A 80 -11.97 0.84 -26.16
CA GLU A 80 -10.59 1.24 -25.88
C GLU A 80 -10.19 0.92 -24.44
N LYS A 81 -11.07 1.16 -23.47
CA LYS A 81 -10.81 0.83 -22.06
C LYS A 81 -10.67 -0.69 -21.87
N GLN A 82 -11.54 -1.48 -22.49
CA GLN A 82 -11.46 -2.96 -22.46
C GLN A 82 -10.21 -3.47 -23.18
N ALA A 83 -9.88 -2.90 -24.35
CA ALA A 83 -8.65 -3.24 -25.08
C ALA A 83 -7.40 -2.88 -24.25
N ARG A 84 -7.39 -1.74 -23.56
CA ARG A 84 -6.32 -1.37 -22.63
C ARG A 84 -6.21 -2.31 -21.44
N LEU A 85 -7.32 -2.81 -20.89
CA LEU A 85 -7.30 -3.79 -19.81
C LEU A 85 -6.73 -5.13 -20.29
N ILE A 86 -7.11 -5.58 -21.48
CA ILE A 86 -6.59 -6.82 -22.08
C ILE A 86 -5.10 -6.69 -22.44
N LEU A 87 -4.68 -5.53 -22.95
CA LEU A 87 -3.27 -5.24 -23.22
C LEU A 87 -2.45 -5.13 -21.93
N ALA A 88 -2.98 -4.52 -20.88
CA ALA A 88 -2.33 -4.45 -19.57
C ALA A 88 -2.17 -5.83 -18.91
N GLU A 89 -3.11 -6.76 -19.14
CA GLU A 89 -3.00 -8.15 -18.68
C GLU A 89 -1.96 -8.95 -19.48
N LYS A 90 -1.81 -8.65 -20.78
CA LYS A 90 -0.86 -9.32 -21.67
C LYS A 90 0.57 -8.76 -21.59
N ALA A 91 0.72 -7.48 -21.22
CA ALA A 91 1.98 -6.79 -21.01
C ALA A 91 2.40 -6.78 -19.54
N ALA A 92 1.64 -7.44 -18.65
CA ALA A 92 1.98 -7.52 -17.24
C ALA A 92 3.31 -8.25 -17.06
N VAL A 93 4.40 -7.48 -16.97
CA VAL A 93 5.61 -7.93 -16.29
C VAL A 93 5.15 -8.47 -14.96
N SER A 94 5.46 -9.73 -14.70
CA SER A 94 5.30 -10.29 -13.38
C SER A 94 6.16 -9.46 -12.44
N HIS A 95 5.55 -8.53 -11.71
CA HIS A 95 6.24 -7.73 -10.69
C HIS A 95 6.95 -8.64 -9.69
N THR A 96 6.43 -9.86 -9.49
CA THR A 96 7.05 -10.94 -8.73
C THR A 96 8.41 -11.35 -9.30
N ASP A 97 8.55 -11.48 -10.62
CA ASP A 97 9.81 -11.85 -11.26
C ASP A 97 10.83 -10.72 -11.16
N LEU A 98 10.37 -9.47 -11.31
CA LEU A 98 11.20 -8.28 -11.15
C LEU A 98 11.77 -8.21 -9.71
N VAL A 99 10.92 -8.37 -8.70
CA VAL A 99 11.33 -8.40 -7.28
C VAL A 99 12.27 -9.58 -7.00
N ASN A 100 12.00 -10.76 -7.57
CA ASN A 100 12.86 -11.93 -7.42
C ASN A 100 14.26 -11.71 -8.03
N THR A 101 14.34 -11.11 -9.22
CA THR A 101 15.60 -10.81 -9.89
C THR A 101 16.43 -9.83 -9.08
N ILE A 102 15.82 -8.76 -8.57
CA ILE A 102 16.52 -7.78 -7.73
C ILE A 102 16.99 -8.42 -6.42
N SER A 103 16.15 -9.26 -5.82
CA SER A 103 16.51 -9.98 -4.59
C SER A 103 17.72 -10.89 -4.78
N LYS A 104 17.87 -11.51 -5.96
CA LYS A 104 19.05 -12.32 -6.31
C LYS A 104 20.30 -11.48 -6.57
N LEU A 105 20.14 -10.26 -7.09
CA LEU A 105 21.25 -9.33 -7.38
C LEU A 105 21.70 -8.56 -6.13
N SER A 106 20.90 -8.58 -5.06
CA SER A 106 21.20 -7.89 -3.80
C SER A 106 22.31 -8.59 -3.01
N PRO A 107 23.47 -7.95 -2.78
CA PRO A 107 24.56 -8.54 -2.01
C PRO A 107 24.24 -8.55 -0.50
N ALA A 108 24.96 -9.39 0.24
CA ALA A 108 24.86 -9.41 1.70
C ALA A 108 25.13 -8.02 2.30
N GLY A 109 24.25 -7.58 3.19
CA GLY A 109 24.31 -6.23 3.79
C GLY A 109 23.46 -5.18 3.09
N VAL A 110 22.70 -5.52 2.06
CA VAL A 110 21.69 -4.63 1.47
C VAL A 110 20.29 -5.11 1.85
N ARG A 111 19.48 -4.22 2.42
CA ARG A 111 18.07 -4.46 2.74
C ARG A 111 17.20 -3.52 1.94
N ILE A 112 16.28 -4.07 1.16
CA ILE A 112 15.29 -3.29 0.42
C ILE A 112 14.10 -3.00 1.32
N VAL A 113 13.66 -1.75 1.32
CA VAL A 113 12.55 -1.26 2.16
C VAL A 113 11.30 -1.01 1.32
N SER A 114 11.45 -0.50 0.09
CA SER A 114 10.32 -0.18 -0.77
C SER A 114 10.62 -0.34 -2.25
N PHE A 115 9.58 -0.70 -3.00
CA PHE A 115 9.53 -0.68 -4.46
C PHE A 115 8.39 0.23 -4.89
N VAL A 116 8.67 1.12 -5.85
CA VAL A 116 7.67 1.99 -6.48
C VAL A 116 7.75 1.75 -7.98
N PHE A 117 6.66 1.22 -8.55
CA PHE A 117 6.51 1.00 -9.98
C PHE A 117 5.64 2.13 -10.55
N ASN A 118 6.15 2.84 -11.56
CA ASN A 118 5.37 3.83 -12.29
C ASN A 118 4.72 3.20 -13.53
N LYS A 119 3.70 3.89 -14.06
CA LYS A 119 3.01 3.45 -15.29
C LYS A 119 4.02 3.21 -16.41
N GLU A 120 3.80 2.13 -17.15
CA GLU A 120 4.59 1.76 -18.32
C GLU A 120 4.63 2.91 -19.33
N ASP A 121 5.85 3.28 -19.73
CA ASP A 121 6.08 4.23 -20.80
C ASP A 121 6.85 3.52 -21.92
N GLY A 122 6.16 3.22 -23.03
CA GLY A 122 6.76 2.64 -24.23
C GLY A 122 7.47 1.30 -24.03
N GLY A 123 6.95 0.40 -23.17
CA GLY A 123 7.54 -0.91 -22.91
C GLY A 123 8.70 -0.91 -21.90
N ARG A 124 8.82 0.17 -21.12
CA ARG A 124 9.71 0.26 -19.96
C ARG A 124 8.89 0.54 -18.70
N VAL A 125 9.29 -0.06 -17.59
CA VAL A 125 8.70 0.20 -16.26
C VAL A 125 9.68 1.05 -15.45
N PRO A 126 9.45 2.37 -15.33
CA PRO A 126 10.26 3.21 -14.46
C PRO A 126 10.03 2.76 -13.01
N THR A 127 11.09 2.27 -12.37
CA THR A 127 11.03 1.68 -11.04
C THR A 127 11.99 2.42 -10.11
N VAL A 128 11.52 2.71 -8.90
CA VAL A 128 12.32 3.29 -7.83
C VAL A 128 12.40 2.30 -6.69
N ILE A 129 13.61 2.04 -6.21
CA ILE A 129 13.87 1.20 -5.04
C ILE A 129 14.51 2.06 -3.97
N SER A 130 14.04 1.90 -2.74
CA SER A 130 14.72 2.45 -1.57
C SER A 130 15.09 1.35 -0.59
N GLY A 131 16.23 1.52 0.07
CA GLY A 131 16.78 0.52 0.98
C GLY A 131 17.90 1.07 1.86
N ILE A 132 18.49 0.18 2.66
CA ILE A 132 19.59 0.46 3.56
C ILE A 132 20.74 -0.49 3.21
N ALA A 133 21.94 0.06 3.02
CA ALA A 133 23.16 -0.70 2.81
C ALA A 133 24.08 -0.57 4.03
N SER A 134 24.48 -1.67 4.65
CA SER A 134 25.32 -1.67 5.84
C SER A 134 26.71 -1.07 5.61
N THR A 135 27.23 -1.13 4.37
CA THR A 135 28.53 -0.57 4.00
C THR A 135 28.48 0.06 2.60
N ARG A 136 29.38 1.02 2.36
CA ARG A 136 29.58 1.62 1.02
C ARG A 136 29.89 0.56 -0.04
N ASP A 137 30.75 -0.39 0.29
CA ASP A 137 31.12 -1.49 -0.63
C ASP A 137 29.93 -2.35 -1.03
N ALA A 138 29.01 -2.62 -0.10
CA ALA A 138 27.79 -3.37 -0.41
C ALA A 138 26.89 -2.60 -1.38
N LEU A 139 26.78 -1.27 -1.24
CA LEU A 139 26.00 -0.43 -2.14
C LEU A 139 26.63 -0.35 -3.54
N VAL A 140 27.95 -0.19 -3.64
CA VAL A 140 28.67 -0.16 -4.92
C VAL A 140 28.55 -1.50 -5.64
N LYS A 141 28.67 -2.63 -4.92
CA LYS A 141 28.44 -3.96 -5.49
C LYS A 141 27.01 -4.12 -6.01
N PHE A 142 26.03 -3.62 -5.27
CA PHE A 142 24.64 -3.66 -5.70
C PHE A 142 24.40 -2.84 -6.97
N GLU A 143 24.93 -1.62 -7.05
CA GLU A 143 24.87 -0.79 -8.25
C GLU A 143 25.51 -1.48 -9.47
N ASN A 144 26.69 -2.07 -9.30
CA ASN A 144 27.37 -2.79 -10.37
C ASN A 144 26.61 -4.04 -10.83
N ASN A 145 26.00 -4.78 -9.90
CA ASN A 145 25.17 -5.94 -10.23
C ASN A 145 23.93 -5.54 -11.04
N LEU A 146 23.31 -4.40 -10.72
CA LEU A 146 22.18 -3.88 -11.48
C LEU A 146 22.60 -3.39 -12.86
N LYS A 147 23.71 -2.65 -12.97
CA LYS A 147 24.24 -2.16 -14.26
C LYS A 147 24.76 -3.29 -15.16
N GLY A 148 25.22 -4.40 -14.58
CA GLY A 148 25.74 -5.56 -15.31
C GLY A 148 24.66 -6.50 -15.85
N SER A 149 23.39 -6.22 -15.61
CA SER A 149 22.27 -7.04 -16.09
C SER A 149 21.59 -6.37 -17.28
N ASP A 150 21.42 -7.12 -18.38
CA ASP A 150 20.76 -6.65 -19.61
C ASP A 150 19.26 -6.30 -19.44
N GLN A 151 18.70 -6.57 -18.26
CA GLN A 151 17.28 -6.34 -17.95
C GLN A 151 17.01 -4.94 -17.35
N PHE A 152 18.06 -4.22 -16.93
CA PHE A 152 17.95 -2.92 -16.27
C PHE A 152 18.66 -1.84 -17.07
N GLU A 153 17.93 -0.80 -17.47
CA GLU A 153 18.47 0.37 -18.15
C GLU A 153 18.47 1.59 -17.20
N SER A 154 19.41 2.52 -17.39
CA SER A 154 19.43 3.83 -16.73
C SER A 154 19.42 3.81 -15.20
N VAL A 155 20.25 2.95 -14.59
CA VAL A 155 20.43 2.88 -13.13
C VAL A 155 21.09 4.17 -12.62
N LEU A 156 20.32 4.99 -11.91
CA LEU A 156 20.74 6.25 -11.32
C LEU A 156 20.70 6.16 -9.79
N LEU A 157 21.86 6.30 -9.17
CA LEU A 157 22.02 6.43 -7.73
C LEU A 157 22.53 7.86 -7.42
N PRO A 158 21.83 8.65 -6.59
CA PRO A 158 22.30 9.98 -6.19
C PRO A 158 23.61 9.89 -5.40
N ILE A 159 24.60 10.70 -5.79
CA ILE A 159 25.95 10.70 -5.20
C ILE A 159 25.92 11.04 -3.69
N GLY A 160 24.90 11.79 -3.23
CA GLY A 160 24.74 12.17 -1.82
C GLY A 160 24.60 11.00 -0.84
N VAL A 161 24.24 9.81 -1.33
CA VAL A 161 24.10 8.60 -0.50
C VAL A 161 25.45 8.14 0.03
N PHE A 162 26.55 8.43 -0.67
CA PHE A 162 27.89 7.98 -0.26
C PHE A 162 28.49 8.79 0.89
N ALA A 163 27.84 9.86 1.37
CA ALA A 163 28.40 10.71 2.41
C ALA A 163 28.53 10.02 3.79
N GLU A 164 27.76 8.96 4.03
CA GLU A 164 27.74 8.21 5.29
C GLU A 164 28.68 6.99 5.24
N GLU A 165 29.24 6.62 6.40
CA GLU A 165 30.20 5.50 6.50
C GLU A 165 29.53 4.13 6.71
N SER A 166 28.34 4.10 7.32
CA SER A 166 27.59 2.87 7.66
C SER A 166 26.08 3.11 7.67
N ASP A 167 25.29 2.07 7.38
CA ASP A 167 23.82 2.12 7.28
C ASP A 167 23.28 3.18 6.30
N LEU A 168 23.85 3.18 5.09
CA LEU A 168 23.57 4.15 4.04
C LEU A 168 22.16 3.94 3.49
N SER A 169 21.28 4.91 3.72
CA SER A 169 19.95 4.93 3.12
C SER A 169 20.03 5.36 1.65
N PHE A 170 19.63 4.48 0.74
CA PHE A 170 19.75 4.72 -0.71
C PHE A 170 18.39 4.71 -1.40
N THR A 171 18.32 5.45 -2.51
CA THR A 171 17.24 5.39 -3.47
C THR A 171 17.84 5.26 -4.87
N ILE A 172 17.48 4.19 -5.58
CA ILE A 172 17.93 3.92 -6.95
C ILE A 172 16.73 4.00 -7.87
N THR A 173 16.88 4.75 -8.96
CA THR A 173 15.90 4.82 -10.04
C THR A 173 16.45 4.06 -11.24
N PHE A 174 15.65 3.21 -11.88
CA PHE A 174 16.02 2.51 -13.11
C PHE A 174 14.78 2.24 -13.96
N SER A 175 15.01 1.92 -15.23
CA SER A 175 13.97 1.47 -16.15
C SER A 175 14.12 -0.02 -16.39
N TYR A 176 13.11 -0.80 -16.05
CA TYR A 176 13.08 -2.23 -16.35
C TYR A 176 12.52 -2.45 -17.76
N LYS A 177 13.22 -3.25 -18.57
CA LYS A 177 12.80 -3.55 -19.94
C LYS A 177 11.83 -4.73 -19.95
N ILE A 178 10.67 -4.52 -20.57
CA ILE A 178 9.70 -5.59 -20.83
C ILE A 178 10.18 -6.35 -22.07
N ILE A 179 10.46 -7.65 -21.93
CA ILE A 179 10.82 -8.55 -23.04
C ILE A 179 9.56 -9.16 -23.62
#